data_AF-A0A496RWS2-F1
#
_entry.id   AF-A0A496RWS2-F1
#
_cell.length_a   1.000
_cell.length_b   1.000
_cell.length_c   1.000
_cell.angle_alpha   90.00
_cell.angle_beta   90.00
_cell.angle_gamma   90.00
#
_symmetry.space_group_name_H-M   'P 1'
#
loop_
_entity.id
_entity.type
_entity.pdbx_description
1 polymer ?
#
loop_
_entity_poly.entity_id
_entity_poly.type
_entity_poly.pdbx_seq_one_letter_code
_entity_poly.pdbx_strand_id
1 'polypeptide(L)'
;MPSCCPYAGPGDPPCVLSILHRRPRKTGPRFPVTVVQCRTHGHGFTLYPPSYAPYARQPVLQLGPDGTSVQGEKASSPSGAAGMESSKGVSAGLWTDFEGTLFHAALDAGEGRPWARDSLEEIPDKWWPTQGRHLGLAVRLLGLAEGFGARLRESIAQVLSVDLLFLKDQEHWVRDHPGYRGLGCAVCRVLSLLKGGARRARDLLFCGYLVGRWGRPLHWDPQRKILEHLPFPRPGPVA
;
A
#
# COMPACT_ATOMS: atom_id res chain seq x y z
N MET A 1 14.46 13.98 10.73
CA MET A 1 13.81 15.05 9.95
C MET A 1 14.45 15.09 8.56
N PRO A 2 13.69 15.40 7.51
CA PRO A 2 14.27 15.66 6.18
C PRO A 2 15.16 16.92 6.21
N SER A 3 16.08 17.03 5.25
CA SER A 3 16.95 18.20 5.06
C SER A 3 16.33 19.27 4.16
N CYS A 4 15.32 18.92 3.36
CA CYS A 4 14.58 19.82 2.49
C CYS A 4 13.06 19.63 2.63
N CYS A 5 12.28 20.63 2.21
CA CYS A 5 10.82 20.50 2.11
C CYS A 5 10.41 19.99 0.72
N PRO A 6 9.17 19.51 0.55
CA PRO A 6 8.61 19.08 -0.75
C PRO A 6 8.65 20.11 -1.88
N TYR A 7 8.85 21.38 -1.54
CA TYR A 7 8.78 22.52 -2.46
C TYR A 7 10.15 23.06 -2.86
N ALA A 8 11.24 22.53 -2.28
CA ALA A 8 12.59 22.96 -2.63
C ALA A 8 12.96 22.47 -4.04
N GLY A 9 13.30 23.41 -4.92
CA GLY A 9 13.83 23.17 -6.26
C GLY A 9 15.36 23.26 -6.32
N PRO A 10 15.96 22.88 -7.45
CA PRO A 10 17.39 23.08 -7.69
C PRO A 10 17.77 24.56 -7.64
N GLY A 11 18.77 24.91 -6.84
CA GLY A 11 19.24 26.30 -6.68
C GLY A 11 18.55 27.11 -5.59
N ASP A 12 17.53 26.56 -4.94
CA ASP A 12 16.88 27.21 -3.81
C ASP A 12 17.79 27.30 -2.58
N PRO A 13 17.61 28.34 -1.74
CA PRO A 13 18.32 28.44 -0.46
C PRO A 13 18.01 27.23 0.44
N PRO A 14 18.95 26.88 1.36
CA PRO A 14 18.77 25.74 2.23
C PRO A 14 17.51 25.86 3.09
N CYS A 15 16.78 24.75 3.22
CA CYS A 15 15.55 24.69 3.99
C CYS A 15 15.83 24.78 5.49
N VAL A 16 15.17 25.72 6.17
CA VAL A 16 15.08 25.75 7.64
C VAL A 16 13.77 25.09 8.06
N LEU A 17 13.86 23.84 8.50
CA LEU A 17 12.70 23.05 8.91
C LEU A 17 12.53 23.04 10.43
N SER A 18 11.30 23.26 10.89
CA SER A 18 10.93 23.12 12.30
C SER A 18 9.67 22.29 12.45
N ILE A 19 9.61 21.46 13.51
CA ILE A 19 8.37 20.78 13.90
C ILE A 19 7.42 21.84 14.44
N LEU A 20 6.27 22.01 13.78
CA LEU A 20 5.24 22.94 14.23
C LEU A 20 4.44 22.34 15.39
N HIS A 21 3.94 21.11 15.20
CA HIS A 21 3.30 20.33 16.25
C HIS A 21 3.19 18.85 15.86
N ARG A 22 2.93 18.01 16.86
CA ARG A 22 2.53 16.60 16.68
C ARG A 22 1.03 16.51 16.87
N ARG A 23 0.31 16.07 15.83
CA ARG A 23 -1.15 15.99 15.85
C ARG A 23 -1.59 14.57 16.23
N PRO A 24 -2.29 14.37 17.36
CA PRO A 24 -2.98 13.11 17.62
C PRO A 24 -4.09 12.94 16.58
N ARG A 25 -4.23 11.74 16.04
CA ARG A 25 -5.25 11.44 15.03
C ARG A 25 -6.45 10.78 15.71
N LYS A 26 -7.64 11.36 15.51
CA LYS A 26 -8.91 10.72 15.91
C LYS A 26 -9.14 9.41 15.16
N THR A 27 -8.65 9.32 13.92
CA THR A 27 -8.69 8.09 13.11
C THR A 27 -7.41 7.91 12.31
N GLY A 28 -6.97 6.66 12.23
CA GLY A 28 -5.88 6.19 11.39
C GLY A 28 -4.65 5.74 12.16
N PRO A 29 -3.42 6.12 11.73
CA PRO A 29 -2.23 5.65 12.40
C PRO A 29 -2.33 5.87 13.91
N ARG A 30 -2.05 4.83 14.70
CA ARG A 30 -2.20 4.84 16.17
C ARG A 30 -1.11 5.66 16.89
N PHE A 31 -0.26 6.34 16.14
CA PHE A 31 0.76 7.26 16.65
C PHE A 31 0.53 8.67 16.05
N PRO A 32 1.02 9.73 16.72
CA PRO A 32 0.87 11.09 16.23
C PRO A 32 1.55 11.31 14.87
N VAL A 33 0.94 12.13 14.00
CA VAL A 33 1.60 12.61 12.78
C VAL A 33 2.36 13.90 13.07
N THR A 34 3.51 14.08 12.43
CA THR A 34 4.36 15.26 12.64
C THR A 34 4.06 16.30 11.56
N VAL A 35 3.64 17.50 11.96
CA VAL A 35 3.48 18.64 11.06
C VAL A 35 4.75 19.48 11.11
N VAL A 36 5.32 19.76 9.95
CA VAL A 36 6.60 20.43 9.76
C VAL A 36 6.35 21.71 8.99
N GLN A 37 7.06 22.78 9.34
CA GLN A 37 7.06 24.01 8.59
C GLN A 37 8.46 24.27 8.05
N CYS A 38 8.55 24.60 6.77
CA CYS A 38 9.73 25.18 6.16
C CYS A 38 9.63 26.70 6.24
N ARG A 39 10.54 27.35 6.97
CA ARG A 39 10.56 28.82 7.07
C ARG A 39 11.09 29.46 5.78
N THR A 40 12.06 28.83 5.14
CA THR A 40 12.65 29.31 3.88
C THR A 40 11.60 29.46 2.78
N HIS A 41 10.71 28.48 2.63
CA HIS A 41 9.69 28.47 1.57
C HIS A 41 8.27 28.79 2.07
N GLY A 42 8.09 29.08 3.36
CA GLY A 42 6.78 29.44 3.94
C GLY A 42 5.72 28.33 3.93
N HIS A 43 6.08 27.07 3.66
CA HIS A 43 5.12 25.97 3.50
C HIS A 43 5.11 25.00 4.69
N GLY A 44 3.90 24.54 5.06
CA GLY A 44 3.68 23.45 6.01
C GLY A 44 3.40 22.12 5.30
N PHE A 45 3.92 21.02 5.83
CA PHE A 45 3.64 19.67 5.32
C PHE A 45 3.57 18.65 6.45
N THR A 46 2.86 17.54 6.21
CA THR A 46 2.68 16.47 7.20
C THR A 46 3.57 15.29 6.85
N LEU A 47 4.36 14.84 7.82
CA LEU A 47 5.10 13.59 7.75
C LEU A 47 4.19 12.45 8.19
N TYR A 48 3.89 11.59 7.23
CA TYR A 48 3.25 10.31 7.47
C TYR A 48 4.33 9.26 7.77
N PRO A 49 4.02 8.29 8.63
CA PRO A 49 4.90 7.17 8.90
C PRO A 49 5.07 6.28 7.66
N PRO A 50 6.09 5.40 7.70
CA PRO A 50 6.25 4.36 6.69
C PRO A 50 4.93 3.62 6.47
N SER A 51 4.64 3.29 5.20
CA SER A 51 3.43 2.56 4.75
C SER A 51 2.08 3.27 4.88
N TYR A 52 2.00 4.50 5.39
CA TYR A 52 0.74 5.25 5.47
C TYR A 52 0.61 6.30 4.36
N ALA A 53 -0.52 6.27 3.67
CA ALA A 53 -0.90 7.34 2.75
C ALA A 53 -1.56 8.52 3.50
N PRO A 54 -1.61 9.71 2.87
CA PRO A 54 -2.37 10.84 3.39
C PRO A 54 -3.82 10.46 3.73
N TYR A 55 -4.22 10.76 4.97
CA TYR A 55 -5.55 10.48 5.54
C TYR A 55 -5.97 9.00 5.59
N ALA A 56 -5.13 8.06 5.13
CA ALA A 56 -5.43 6.64 5.26
C ALA A 56 -5.50 6.24 6.72
N ARG A 57 -6.45 5.34 7.02
CA ARG A 57 -6.63 4.81 8.38
C ARG A 57 -5.78 3.59 8.66
N GLN A 58 -5.48 2.83 7.61
CA GLN A 58 -4.68 1.62 7.66
C GLN A 58 -3.43 1.81 6.80
N PRO A 59 -2.32 1.14 7.15
CA PRO A 59 -1.14 1.11 6.30
C PRO A 59 -1.39 0.25 5.05
N VAL A 60 -0.57 0.40 4.02
CA VAL A 60 -0.52 -0.52 2.88
C VAL A 60 0.25 -1.81 3.18
N LEU A 61 1.11 -1.79 4.20
CA LEU A 61 1.97 -2.90 4.62
C LEU A 61 2.32 -2.74 6.10
N GLN A 62 2.46 -3.81 6.88
CA GLN A 62 2.99 -3.68 8.23
C GLN A 62 4.49 -3.34 8.23
N LEU A 63 4.84 -2.16 8.72
CA LEU A 63 6.22 -1.73 8.97
C LEU A 63 6.34 -1.11 10.36
N GLY A 64 7.51 -1.27 10.97
CA GLY A 64 7.91 -0.54 12.16
C GLY A 64 8.02 0.97 11.92
N PRO A 65 8.10 1.79 12.98
CA PRO A 65 8.25 3.25 12.85
C PRO A 65 9.52 3.69 12.11
N ASP A 66 10.54 2.84 12.11
CA ASP A 66 11.81 2.99 11.40
C ASP A 66 11.76 2.49 9.94
N GLY A 67 10.62 1.93 9.52
CA GLY A 67 10.42 1.37 8.19
C GLY A 67 10.92 -0.08 8.03
N THR A 68 11.38 -0.71 9.11
CA THR A 68 11.75 -2.13 9.09
C THR A 68 10.49 -3.00 9.00
N SER A 69 10.63 -4.21 8.44
CA SER A 69 9.52 -5.17 8.45
C SER A 69 9.34 -5.70 9.85
N VAL A 70 8.10 -5.83 10.31
CA VAL A 70 7.76 -6.33 11.66
C VAL A 70 8.04 -7.83 11.81
N GLN A 71 8.64 -8.47 10.80
CA GLN A 71 9.12 -9.84 10.90
C GLN A 71 10.18 -9.90 12.01
N GLY A 72 9.78 -10.44 13.17
CA GLY A 72 10.74 -10.96 14.12
C GLY A 72 11.55 -12.06 13.43
N GLU A 73 12.88 -11.90 13.43
CA GLU A 73 14.04 -12.79 13.22
C GLU A 73 13.88 -14.32 12.99
N LYS A 74 12.71 -14.87 12.65
CA LYS A 74 12.41 -16.29 12.48
C LYS A 74 11.68 -16.54 11.17
N ALA A 75 12.44 -16.51 10.06
CA ALA A 75 12.24 -17.40 8.91
C ALA A 75 13.25 -17.03 7.82
N SER A 76 14.51 -17.37 8.04
CA SER A 76 15.47 -17.57 6.94
C SER A 76 16.08 -18.96 7.11
N SER A 77 15.24 -19.97 6.94
CA SER A 77 15.72 -21.28 6.51
C SER A 77 15.29 -21.46 5.04
N PRO A 78 16.25 -21.62 4.11
CA PRO A 78 15.92 -21.92 2.73
C PRO A 78 15.65 -23.42 2.61
N SER A 79 14.38 -23.83 2.54
CA SER A 79 14.04 -25.16 2.07
C SER A 79 13.51 -25.06 0.64
N GLY A 80 14.37 -25.40 -0.32
CA GLY A 80 13.93 -25.75 -1.65
C GLY A 80 13.00 -26.97 -1.57
N ALA A 81 11.78 -26.80 -2.03
CA ALA A 81 10.94 -27.89 -2.52
C ALA A 81 9.95 -27.26 -3.50
N ALA A 82 10.28 -27.36 -4.79
CA ALA A 82 9.29 -27.25 -5.85
C ALA A 82 8.34 -28.44 -5.68
N GLY A 83 7.25 -28.20 -4.96
CA GLY A 83 6.17 -29.15 -4.75
C GLY A 83 4.86 -28.45 -5.08
N MET A 84 4.21 -28.91 -6.14
CA MET A 84 2.89 -28.51 -6.58
C MET A 84 1.86 -28.94 -5.51
N GLU A 85 1.72 -28.15 -4.45
CA GLU A 85 0.67 -28.35 -3.45
C GLU A 85 -0.47 -27.36 -3.69
N SER A 86 -1.62 -27.97 -4.00
CA SER A 86 -2.95 -27.38 -4.08
C SER A 86 -3.31 -26.73 -2.74
N SER A 87 -2.83 -25.52 -2.49
CA SER A 87 -3.05 -24.78 -1.26
C SER A 87 -4.33 -23.97 -1.40
N LYS A 88 -5.43 -24.55 -0.90
CA LYS A 88 -6.79 -23.97 -0.86
C LYS A 88 -6.92 -22.72 0.05
N GLY A 89 -5.83 -22.03 0.40
CA GLY A 89 -5.82 -20.94 1.38
C GLY A 89 -4.67 -19.96 1.20
N VAL A 90 -4.77 -18.82 1.89
CA VAL A 90 -3.78 -17.73 1.86
C VAL A 90 -2.57 -18.12 2.70
N SER A 91 -1.35 -17.99 2.16
CA SER A 91 -0.13 -18.40 2.86
C SER A 91 0.09 -17.59 4.17
N ALA A 92 0.63 -18.24 5.21
CA ALA A 92 0.88 -17.60 6.51
C ALA A 92 1.73 -16.33 6.43
N GLY A 93 2.75 -16.28 5.55
CA GLY A 93 3.59 -15.09 5.37
C GLY A 93 2.81 -13.87 4.85
N LEU A 94 1.76 -14.11 4.06
CA LEU A 94 0.90 -13.04 3.53
C LEU A 94 0.02 -12.44 4.62
N TRP A 95 -0.45 -13.28 5.55
CA TRP A 95 -1.13 -12.83 6.75
C TRP A 95 -0.22 -11.96 7.61
N THR A 96 1.00 -12.39 7.88
CA THR A 96 1.98 -11.60 8.66
C THR A 96 2.21 -10.21 8.06
N ASP A 97 2.31 -10.12 6.73
CA ASP A 97 2.62 -8.87 6.05
C ASP A 97 1.42 -7.91 5.94
N PHE A 98 0.22 -8.45 5.76
CA PHE A 98 -0.96 -7.69 5.34
C PHE A 98 -2.13 -7.70 6.33
N GLU A 99 -2.04 -8.43 7.44
CA GLU A 99 -3.04 -8.36 8.48
C GLU A 99 -3.15 -6.92 9.02
N GLY A 100 -4.37 -6.39 9.09
CA GLY A 100 -4.64 -5.06 9.65
C GLY A 100 -4.26 -3.90 8.72
N THR A 101 -3.80 -4.22 7.51
CA THR A 101 -3.52 -3.26 6.44
C THR A 101 -4.78 -3.00 5.59
N LEU A 102 -4.64 -2.16 4.57
CA LEU A 102 -5.66 -1.97 3.53
C LEU A 102 -6.06 -3.26 2.80
N PHE A 103 -5.21 -4.29 2.84
CA PHE A 103 -5.42 -5.59 2.19
C PHE A 103 -6.04 -6.65 3.10
N HIS A 104 -6.28 -6.38 4.39
CA HIS A 104 -6.88 -7.36 5.32
C HIS A 104 -8.18 -7.95 4.76
N ALA A 105 -9.06 -7.12 4.18
CA ALA A 105 -10.32 -7.57 3.60
C ALA A 105 -10.14 -8.58 2.46
N ALA A 106 -9.02 -8.51 1.73
CA ALA A 106 -8.67 -9.45 0.68
C ALA A 106 -8.19 -10.80 1.22
N LEU A 107 -7.49 -10.80 2.36
CA LEU A 107 -7.10 -12.03 3.06
C LEU A 107 -8.34 -12.80 3.52
N ASP A 108 -9.22 -12.10 4.25
CA ASP A 108 -10.50 -12.67 4.69
C ASP A 108 -11.31 -13.20 3.50
N ALA A 109 -11.38 -12.43 2.41
CA ALA A 109 -12.12 -12.82 1.22
C ALA A 109 -11.51 -14.03 0.49
N GLY A 110 -10.18 -14.10 0.37
CA GLY A 110 -9.47 -15.23 -0.22
C GLY A 110 -9.67 -16.53 0.54
N GLU A 111 -9.82 -16.46 1.87
CA GLU A 111 -10.21 -17.60 2.71
C GLU A 111 -11.72 -17.85 2.78
N GLY A 112 -12.51 -17.04 2.07
CA GLY A 112 -13.96 -17.20 2.05
C GLY A 112 -14.66 -16.80 3.33
N ARG A 113 -14.07 -15.88 4.11
CA ARG A 113 -14.63 -15.28 5.33
C ARG A 113 -15.36 -13.96 4.97
N PRO A 114 -16.69 -13.97 4.79
CA PRO A 114 -17.44 -12.74 4.58
C PRO A 114 -17.51 -11.96 5.90
N TRP A 115 -17.46 -10.63 5.82
CA TRP A 115 -17.79 -9.77 6.97
C TRP A 115 -19.29 -9.78 7.25
N ALA A 116 -19.69 -9.35 8.44
CA ALA A 116 -21.08 -9.40 8.89
C ALA A 116 -22.01 -8.62 7.95
N ARG A 117 -23.17 -9.22 7.63
CA ARG A 117 -24.21 -8.63 6.77
C ARG A 117 -25.33 -7.97 7.57
N ASP A 118 -25.61 -8.54 8.74
CA ASP A 118 -26.66 -8.11 9.64
C ASP A 118 -26.04 -7.63 10.95
N SER A 119 -26.67 -6.65 11.59
CA SER A 119 -26.24 -6.04 12.85
C SER A 119 -27.07 -6.56 14.03
N LEU A 120 -27.40 -7.86 14.03
CA LEU A 120 -28.27 -8.40 15.05
C LEU A 120 -27.50 -8.50 16.37
N GLU A 121 -27.99 -7.73 17.34
CA GLU A 121 -27.60 -7.60 18.76
C GLU A 121 -26.35 -6.77 19.08
N GLU A 122 -25.31 -6.75 18.25
CA GLU A 122 -24.12 -5.89 18.43
C GLU A 122 -23.67 -5.23 17.12
N ILE A 123 -23.10 -4.01 17.21
CA ILE A 123 -22.52 -3.34 16.04
C ILE A 123 -21.22 -4.06 15.69
N PRO A 124 -21.13 -4.76 14.54
CA PRO A 124 -19.94 -5.53 14.23
C PRO A 124 -18.76 -4.62 13.85
N ASP A 125 -17.56 -4.98 14.30
CA ASP A 125 -16.32 -4.28 13.91
C ASP A 125 -16.03 -4.38 12.41
N LYS A 126 -16.53 -5.44 11.76
CA LYS A 126 -16.32 -5.76 10.34
C LYS A 126 -17.66 -5.88 9.61
N TRP A 127 -17.89 -4.97 8.66
CA TRP A 127 -19.17 -4.82 7.95
C TRP A 127 -19.09 -5.12 6.45
N TRP A 128 -20.00 -5.92 5.90
CA TRP A 128 -19.97 -6.41 4.51
C TRP A 128 -19.75 -5.32 3.44
N PRO A 129 -20.51 -4.21 3.39
CA PRO A 129 -20.22 -3.08 2.51
C PRO A 129 -18.80 -2.50 2.64
N THR A 130 -18.23 -2.51 3.86
CA THR A 130 -16.85 -2.07 4.08
C THR A 130 -15.86 -3.07 3.47
N GLN A 131 -16.11 -4.38 3.59
CA GLN A 131 -15.28 -5.41 2.93
C GLN A 131 -15.23 -5.15 1.43
N GLY A 132 -16.39 -4.94 0.80
CA GLY A 132 -16.50 -4.64 -0.63
C GLY A 132 -15.72 -3.39 -1.04
N ARG A 133 -15.81 -2.30 -0.26
CA ARG A 133 -15.03 -1.07 -0.52
C ARG A 133 -13.52 -1.30 -0.42
N HIS A 134 -13.07 -2.08 0.57
CA HIS A 134 -11.65 -2.38 0.74
C HIS A 134 -11.13 -3.29 -0.38
N LEU A 135 -11.90 -4.30 -0.78
CA LEU A 135 -11.59 -5.15 -1.93
C LEU A 135 -11.51 -4.33 -3.22
N GLY A 136 -12.50 -3.47 -3.48
CA GLY A 136 -12.49 -2.60 -4.66
C GLY A 136 -11.27 -1.69 -4.71
N LEU A 137 -10.83 -1.16 -3.56
CA LEU A 137 -9.58 -0.41 -3.47
C LEU A 137 -8.36 -1.30 -3.74
N ALA A 138 -8.27 -2.47 -3.11
CA ALA A 138 -7.14 -3.40 -3.28
C ALA A 138 -6.97 -3.83 -4.75
N VAL A 139 -8.07 -4.18 -5.42
CA VAL A 139 -8.12 -4.54 -6.84
C VAL A 139 -7.59 -3.39 -7.71
N ARG A 140 -7.99 -2.15 -7.43
CA ARG A 140 -7.47 -0.96 -8.13
C ARG A 140 -5.97 -0.78 -7.88
N LEU A 141 -5.52 -0.84 -6.63
CA LEU A 141 -4.10 -0.66 -6.28
C LEU A 141 -3.19 -1.68 -6.97
N LEU A 142 -3.70 -2.87 -7.28
CA LEU A 142 -2.94 -3.95 -7.92
C LEU A 142 -3.15 -4.05 -9.42
N GLY A 143 -3.87 -3.11 -10.04
CA GLY A 143 -4.06 -3.08 -11.49
C GLY A 143 -5.07 -4.10 -12.03
N LEU A 144 -5.86 -4.70 -11.14
CA LEU A 144 -6.81 -5.78 -11.44
C LEU A 144 -8.22 -5.28 -11.76
N ALA A 145 -8.47 -3.99 -11.62
CA ALA A 145 -9.79 -3.42 -11.90
C ALA A 145 -10.10 -3.46 -13.40
N GLU A 146 -11.33 -3.84 -13.71
CA GLU A 146 -11.87 -3.71 -15.05
C GLU A 146 -11.88 -2.25 -15.50
N GLY A 147 -11.70 -2.03 -16.81
CA GLY A 147 -11.72 -0.69 -17.40
C GLY A 147 -10.42 0.11 -17.19
N PHE A 148 -9.39 -0.44 -16.54
CA PHE A 148 -8.07 0.17 -16.59
C PHE A 148 -7.51 0.12 -18.02
N GLY A 149 -7.12 1.29 -18.53
CA GLY A 149 -6.40 1.36 -19.80
C GLY A 149 -5.07 0.60 -19.73
N ALA A 150 -4.65 0.03 -20.87
CA ALA A 150 -3.45 -0.81 -20.94
C ALA A 150 -2.20 -0.13 -20.34
N ARG A 151 -2.00 1.17 -20.61
CA ARG A 151 -0.87 1.96 -20.10
C ARG A 151 -0.84 2.06 -18.57
N LEU A 152 -2.00 2.24 -17.92
CA LEU A 152 -2.08 2.33 -16.47
C LEU A 152 -1.73 0.98 -15.83
N ARG A 153 -2.25 -0.12 -16.40
CA ARG A 153 -1.95 -1.47 -15.92
C ARG A 153 -0.47 -1.82 -16.10
N GLU A 154 0.13 -1.48 -17.24
CA GLU A 154 1.56 -1.62 -17.47
C GLU A 154 2.40 -0.83 -16.47
N SER A 155 2.01 0.42 -16.17
CA SER A 155 2.67 1.24 -15.16
C SER A 155 2.61 0.62 -13.76
N ILE A 156 1.45 0.07 -13.39
CA ILE A 156 1.28 -0.64 -12.11
C ILE A 156 2.12 -1.92 -12.08
N ALA A 157 2.13 -2.70 -13.16
CA ALA A 157 2.96 -3.91 -13.30
C ALA A 157 4.44 -3.59 -13.09
N GLN A 158 4.94 -2.55 -13.76
CA GLN A 158 6.31 -2.09 -13.66
C GLN A 158 6.67 -1.65 -12.23
N VAL A 159 5.81 -0.84 -11.60
CA VAL A 159 6.02 -0.35 -10.23
C VAL A 159 6.07 -1.50 -9.24
N LEU A 160 5.13 -2.45 -9.34
CA LEU A 160 5.08 -3.62 -8.47
C LEU A 160 6.15 -4.68 -8.81
N SER A 161 6.88 -4.51 -9.92
CA SER A 161 7.81 -5.51 -10.46
C SER A 161 7.13 -6.87 -10.65
N VAL A 162 5.88 -6.85 -11.13
CA VAL A 162 5.07 -8.04 -11.44
C VAL A 162 4.91 -8.14 -12.96
N ASP A 163 4.88 -9.37 -13.46
CA ASP A 163 4.68 -9.64 -14.88
C ASP A 163 3.32 -9.10 -15.37
N LEU A 164 3.31 -8.43 -16.53
CA LEU A 164 2.09 -7.82 -17.08
C LEU A 164 1.09 -8.87 -17.55
N LEU A 165 1.54 -9.99 -18.13
CA LEU A 165 0.65 -11.07 -18.56
C LEU A 165 -0.01 -11.70 -17.33
N PHE A 166 0.75 -11.92 -16.26
CA PHE A 166 0.18 -12.39 -15.00
C PHE A 166 -0.92 -11.46 -14.45
N LEU A 167 -0.73 -10.14 -14.48
CA LEU A 167 -1.79 -9.20 -14.05
C LEU A 167 -3.02 -9.25 -14.95
N LYS A 168 -2.85 -9.43 -16.28
CA LYS A 168 -3.98 -9.63 -17.21
C LYS A 168 -4.71 -10.94 -16.94
N ASP A 169 -3.99 -12.02 -16.65
CA ASP A 169 -4.59 -13.29 -16.28
C ASP A 169 -5.40 -13.17 -14.97
N GLN A 170 -4.91 -12.40 -13.99
CA GLN A 170 -5.66 -12.13 -12.78
C GLN A 170 -6.87 -11.20 -13.00
N GLU A 171 -6.80 -10.24 -13.92
CA GLU A 171 -7.97 -9.46 -14.35
C GLU A 171 -9.04 -10.38 -14.97
N HIS A 172 -8.64 -11.23 -15.91
CA HIS A 172 -9.54 -12.21 -16.54
C HIS A 172 -10.16 -13.14 -15.49
N TRP A 173 -9.34 -13.62 -14.55
CA TRP A 173 -9.83 -14.42 -13.43
C TRP A 173 -10.91 -13.70 -12.62
N VAL A 174 -10.70 -12.42 -12.28
CA VAL A 174 -11.67 -11.60 -11.53
C VAL A 174 -12.99 -11.47 -12.28
N ARG A 175 -12.94 -11.25 -13.59
CA ARG A 175 -14.12 -11.14 -14.44
C ARG A 175 -14.89 -12.46 -14.50
N ASP A 176 -14.18 -13.58 -14.63
CA ASP A 176 -14.77 -14.90 -14.79
C ASP A 176 -15.26 -15.49 -13.44
N HIS A 177 -14.76 -14.99 -12.31
CA HIS A 177 -15.13 -15.40 -10.96
C HIS A 177 -15.66 -14.21 -10.15
N PRO A 178 -16.84 -13.67 -10.50
CA PRO A 178 -17.40 -12.51 -9.83
C PRO A 178 -17.66 -12.80 -8.35
N GLY A 179 -17.49 -11.77 -7.53
CA GLY A 179 -17.76 -11.80 -6.10
C GLY A 179 -16.51 -11.75 -5.23
N TYR A 180 -16.75 -11.56 -3.93
CA TYR A 180 -15.68 -11.21 -2.98
C TYR A 180 -14.54 -12.24 -2.93
N ARG A 181 -14.85 -13.55 -3.00
CA ARG A 181 -13.85 -14.62 -2.97
C ARG A 181 -12.91 -14.56 -4.17
N GLY A 182 -13.45 -14.42 -5.38
CA GLY A 182 -12.65 -14.29 -6.60
C GLY A 182 -11.71 -13.09 -6.55
N LEU A 183 -12.23 -11.93 -6.11
CA LEU A 183 -11.44 -10.73 -5.88
C LEU A 183 -10.33 -10.94 -4.84
N GLY A 184 -10.67 -11.54 -3.69
CA GLY A 184 -9.73 -11.84 -2.61
C GLY A 184 -8.60 -12.76 -3.07
N CYS A 185 -8.92 -13.84 -3.78
CA CYS A 185 -7.94 -14.76 -4.34
C CYS A 185 -6.99 -14.08 -5.33
N ALA A 186 -7.52 -13.31 -6.28
CA ALA A 186 -6.70 -12.60 -7.27
C ALA A 186 -5.77 -11.58 -6.61
N VAL A 187 -6.28 -10.80 -5.64
CA VAL A 187 -5.47 -9.87 -4.84
C VAL A 187 -4.36 -10.62 -4.11
N CYS A 188 -4.67 -11.71 -3.39
CA CYS A 188 -3.68 -12.49 -2.65
C CYS A 188 -2.59 -13.08 -3.55
N ARG A 189 -2.95 -13.55 -4.76
CA ARG A 189 -1.99 -14.06 -5.75
C ARG A 189 -1.02 -12.99 -6.25
N VAL A 190 -1.46 -11.74 -6.41
CA VAL A 190 -0.54 -10.65 -6.75
C VAL A 190 0.33 -10.27 -5.55
N LEU A 191 -0.26 -10.17 -4.35
CA LEU A 191 0.46 -9.82 -3.13
C LEU A 191 1.57 -10.82 -2.79
N SER A 192 1.39 -12.11 -3.08
CA SER A 192 2.40 -13.15 -2.83
C SER A 192 3.63 -13.02 -3.73
N LEU A 193 3.51 -12.34 -4.88
CA LEU A 193 4.63 -12.08 -5.78
C LEU A 193 5.43 -10.83 -5.40
N LEU A 194 4.87 -9.95 -4.56
CA LEU A 194 5.53 -8.72 -4.18
C LEU A 194 6.71 -9.00 -3.25
N LYS A 195 7.91 -8.58 -3.67
CA LYS A 195 9.15 -8.78 -2.92
C LYS A 195 9.60 -7.49 -2.22
N GLY A 196 10.24 -7.67 -1.07
CA GLY A 196 10.89 -6.61 -0.31
C GLY A 196 9.96 -5.95 0.73
N GLY A 197 10.54 -5.52 1.86
CA GLY A 197 9.81 -4.88 2.96
C GLY A 197 9.39 -3.44 2.63
N ALA A 198 10.19 -2.46 3.06
CA ALA A 198 9.91 -1.03 2.85
C ALA A 198 9.67 -0.65 1.38
N ARG A 199 10.41 -1.29 0.45
CA ARG A 199 10.24 -1.06 -0.99
C ARG A 199 8.82 -1.35 -1.45
N ARG A 200 8.26 -2.52 -1.12
CA ARG A 200 6.89 -2.91 -1.47
C ARG A 200 5.86 -1.93 -0.93
N ALA A 201 6.04 -1.42 0.30
CA ALA A 201 5.15 -0.40 0.83
C ALA A 201 5.19 0.90 0.01
N ARG A 202 6.38 1.33 -0.44
CA ARG A 202 6.52 2.49 -1.32
C ARG A 202 5.83 2.26 -2.67
N ASP A 203 6.02 1.08 -3.26
CA ASP A 203 5.43 0.71 -4.55
C ASP A 203 3.90 0.71 -4.47
N LEU A 204 3.31 0.11 -3.44
CA LEU A 204 1.86 0.13 -3.18
C LEU A 204 1.32 1.55 -2.93
N LEU A 205 2.08 2.40 -2.21
CA LEU A 205 1.73 3.81 -2.06
C LEU A 205 1.73 4.53 -3.40
N PHE A 206 2.67 4.24 -4.29
CA PHE A 206 2.70 4.87 -5.60
C PHE A 206 1.58 4.38 -6.52
N CYS A 207 1.24 3.10 -6.47
CA CYS A 207 0.06 2.59 -7.18
C CYS A 207 -1.21 3.35 -6.78
N GLY A 208 -1.36 3.73 -5.51
CA GLY A 208 -2.47 4.57 -5.08
C GLY A 208 -2.47 5.97 -5.68
N TYR A 209 -1.31 6.55 -5.96
CA TYR A 209 -1.22 7.79 -6.74
C TYR A 209 -1.62 7.56 -8.20
N LEU A 210 -1.12 6.49 -8.83
CA LEU A 210 -1.44 6.16 -10.21
C LEU A 210 -2.96 5.98 -10.45
N VAL A 211 -3.69 5.43 -9.45
CA VAL A 211 -5.15 5.25 -9.54
C VAL A 211 -5.96 6.42 -8.98
N GLY A 212 -5.30 7.55 -8.70
CA GLY A 212 -5.92 8.80 -8.23
C GLY A 212 -6.48 8.76 -6.81
N ARG A 213 -6.02 7.82 -5.97
CA ARG A 213 -6.55 7.66 -4.61
C ARG A 213 -6.00 8.70 -3.63
N TRP A 214 -4.76 9.12 -3.81
CA TRP A 214 -4.10 10.14 -3.00
C TRP A 214 -3.05 10.89 -3.82
N GLY A 215 -2.55 12.01 -3.28
CA GLY A 215 -1.52 12.82 -3.91
C GLY A 215 -0.19 12.05 -4.09
N ARG A 216 0.69 12.58 -4.95
CA ARG A 216 1.99 11.98 -5.23
C ARG A 216 2.78 11.75 -3.94
N PRO A 217 3.17 10.49 -3.61
CA PRO A 217 3.91 10.22 -2.40
C PRO A 217 5.34 10.75 -2.52
N LEU A 218 5.85 11.31 -1.42
CA LEU A 218 7.27 11.59 -1.22
C LEU A 218 7.78 10.66 -0.14
N HIS A 219 8.90 10.03 -0.39
CA HIS A 219 9.53 9.15 0.58
C HIS A 219 10.64 9.89 1.31
N TRP A 220 10.59 9.91 2.64
CA TRP A 220 11.71 10.39 3.43
C TRP A 220 12.67 9.23 3.70
N ASP A 221 13.88 9.32 3.17
CA ASP A 221 14.98 8.42 3.53
C ASP A 221 15.66 8.97 4.81
N PRO A 222 15.57 8.25 5.96
CA PRO A 222 16.14 8.72 7.21
C PRO A 222 17.68 8.68 7.23
N GLN A 223 18.31 7.77 6.49
CA GLN A 223 19.77 7.63 6.43
C GLN A 223 20.38 8.79 5.65
N ARG A 224 19.84 9.06 4.47
CA ARG A 224 20.29 10.14 3.58
C ARG A 224 19.70 11.50 3.97
N LYS A 225 18.68 11.50 4.84
CA LYS A 225 17.90 12.68 5.27
C LYS A 225 17.21 13.41 4.11
N ILE A 226 17.04 12.80 2.95
CA ILE A 226 16.44 13.44 1.77
C ILE A 226 14.97 13.05 1.58
N LEU A 227 14.19 13.94 0.98
CA LEU A 227 12.88 13.61 0.43
C LEU A 227 13.05 13.16 -1.02
N GLU A 228 12.77 11.90 -1.28
CA GLU A 228 12.86 11.31 -2.61
C GLU A 228 11.50 11.39 -3.32
N HIS A 229 11.53 11.97 -4.53
CA HIS A 229 10.42 11.94 -5.49
C HIS A 229 10.37 10.66 -6.33
N LEU A 230 11.45 9.88 -6.26
CA LEU A 230 11.74 8.65 -6.98
C LEU A 230 11.87 7.54 -5.91
N PRO A 231 11.51 6.28 -6.20
CA PRO A 231 12.12 5.50 -7.27
C PRO A 231 11.24 5.29 -8.51
N PHE A 232 10.08 5.92 -8.56
CA PHE A 232 9.09 5.58 -9.58
C PHE A 232 9.47 6.14 -10.95
N PRO A 233 9.52 5.31 -12.00
CA PRO A 233 9.62 5.80 -13.37
C PRO A 233 8.53 6.84 -13.57
N ARG A 234 8.87 7.99 -14.17
CA ARG A 234 7.82 8.90 -14.63
C ARG A 234 6.96 8.09 -15.61
N PRO A 235 5.64 7.94 -15.39
CA PRO A 235 4.80 7.47 -16.46
C PRO A 235 5.04 8.42 -17.64
N GLY A 236 5.30 7.87 -18.82
CA GLY A 236 5.42 8.67 -20.04
C GLY A 236 4.20 9.59 -20.18
N PRO A 237 4.32 10.72 -20.90
CA PRO A 237 3.23 11.69 -21.01
C PRO A 237 1.92 10.98 -21.37
N VAL A 238 0.90 11.21 -20.54
CA VAL A 238 -0.47 10.77 -20.81
C VAL A 238 -0.95 11.62 -21.98
N ALA A 239 -0.91 11.05 -23.18
CA ALA A 239 -1.61 11.58 -24.35
C ALA A 239 -3.12 11.34 -24.22
#